data_AF-A0A1Y1KY85-F1
#
_entry.id   AF-A0A1Y1KY85-F1
#
_cell.length_a   1.000
_cell.length_b   1.000
_cell.length_c   1.000
_cell.angle_alpha   90.00
_cell.angle_beta   90.00
_cell.angle_gamma   90.00
#
_symmetry.space_group_name_H-M   'P 1'
#
loop_
_entity.id
_entity.type
_entity.pdbx_description
1 polymer ?
#
loop_
_entity_poly.entity_id
_entity_poly.type
_entity_poly.pdbx_seq_one_letter_code
_entity_poly.pdbx_strand_id
1 'polypeptide(L)'
;MASAELRHFVKNSKKVIATTTNYLPMLKILNIEKPTVPILFMKPTSSYIEEGQAIKLPHGFTVNQEIELGVVIGKRCKAVKESNAMEMVGGYCAALDMTATCQMVGLVLISALPLLFHFG
;
A
#
# COMPACT_ATOMS: atom_id res chain seq x y z
N MET A 1 -13.47 14.33 -17.74
CA MET A 1 -14.20 14.29 -16.45
C MET A 1 -13.63 13.26 -15.46
N ALA A 2 -13.01 12.13 -15.87
CA ALA A 2 -12.47 11.12 -14.94
C ALA A 2 -11.19 11.52 -14.15
N SER A 3 -10.38 12.46 -14.65
CA SER A 3 -9.08 12.82 -14.06
C SER A 3 -9.17 13.59 -12.73
N ALA A 4 -10.17 14.46 -12.55
CA ALA A 4 -10.30 15.30 -11.34
C ALA A 4 -10.73 14.49 -10.11
N GLU A 5 -11.58 13.47 -10.30
CA GLU A 5 -12.02 12.57 -9.24
C GLU A 5 -10.88 11.69 -8.71
N LEU A 6 -9.93 11.30 -9.59
CA LEU A 6 -8.80 10.47 -9.22
C LEU A 6 -7.78 11.20 -8.35
N ARG A 7 -7.69 12.53 -8.44
CA ARG A 7 -6.83 13.32 -7.53
C ARG A 7 -7.27 13.21 -6.07
N HIS A 8 -8.54 12.90 -5.83
CA HIS A 8 -9.11 12.74 -4.49
C HIS A 8 -9.30 11.27 -4.09
N PHE A 9 -8.54 10.34 -4.70
CA PHE A 9 -8.69 8.91 -4.44
C PHE A 9 -8.51 8.56 -2.95
N VAL A 10 -7.74 9.33 -2.17
CA VAL A 10 -7.62 9.18 -0.70
C VAL A 10 -8.99 9.24 -0.02
N LYS A 11 -9.88 10.13 -0.46
CA LYS A 11 -11.21 10.33 0.12
C LYS A 11 -12.25 9.38 -0.47
N ASN A 12 -12.08 9.00 -1.73
CA ASN A 12 -13.09 8.28 -2.51
C ASN A 12 -12.87 6.76 -2.56
N SER A 13 -11.64 6.30 -2.31
CA SER A 13 -11.30 4.87 -2.36
C SER A 13 -11.95 4.11 -1.20
N LYS A 14 -12.44 2.92 -1.49
CA LYS A 14 -13.12 2.06 -0.52
C LYS A 14 -12.26 0.92 0.00
N LYS A 15 -11.09 0.70 -0.62
CA LYS A 15 -10.20 -0.44 -0.35
C LYS A 15 -8.76 0.01 -0.56
N VAL A 16 -7.88 -0.46 0.31
CA VAL A 16 -6.43 -0.42 0.12
C VAL A 16 -5.94 -1.85 0.18
N ILE A 17 -5.37 -2.33 -0.93
CA ILE A 17 -4.78 -3.66 -1.02
C ILE A 17 -3.28 -3.46 -1.19
N ALA A 18 -2.50 -4.10 -0.35
CA ALA A 18 -1.06 -4.05 -0.38
C ALA A 18 -0.49 -5.46 -0.63
N THR A 19 0.74 -5.52 -1.12
CA THR A 19 1.46 -6.76 -1.37
C THR A 19 2.80 -6.71 -0.69
N THR A 20 3.24 -7.82 -0.12
CA THR A 20 4.61 -7.96 0.40
C THR A 20 5.45 -8.79 -0.56
N THR A 21 6.74 -8.95 -0.26
CA THR A 21 7.68 -9.87 -0.92
C THR A 21 7.74 -9.73 -2.46
N ASN A 22 7.53 -8.51 -2.96
CA ASN A 22 7.44 -8.21 -4.40
C ASN A 22 8.71 -7.54 -4.99
N TYR A 23 9.80 -7.45 -4.22
CA TYR A 23 11.07 -6.90 -4.69
C TYR A 23 12.19 -7.93 -4.52
N LEU A 24 12.67 -8.51 -5.63
CA LEU A 24 13.60 -9.65 -5.62
C LEU A 24 14.90 -9.40 -4.83
N PRO A 25 15.53 -8.21 -4.88
CA PRO A 25 16.70 -7.94 -4.05
C PRO A 25 16.42 -8.04 -2.54
N MET A 26 15.24 -7.59 -2.10
CA MET A 26 14.86 -7.68 -0.68
C MET A 26 14.66 -9.13 -0.23
N LEU A 27 14.14 -10.00 -1.10
CA LEU A 27 14.01 -11.44 -0.78
C LEU A 27 15.35 -12.09 -0.46
N LYS A 28 16.41 -11.71 -1.19
CA LYS A 28 17.77 -12.21 -0.94
C LYS A 28 18.31 -11.75 0.40
N ILE A 29 18.09 -10.48 0.75
CA ILE A 29 18.53 -9.90 2.03
C ILE A 29 17.81 -10.56 3.21
N LEU A 30 16.50 -10.78 3.06
CA LEU A 30 15.67 -11.39 4.10
C LEU A 30 15.81 -12.92 4.16
N ASN A 31 16.50 -13.53 3.19
CA ASN A 31 16.62 -14.98 3.04
C ASN A 31 15.25 -15.70 3.00
N ILE A 32 14.32 -15.13 2.24
CA ILE A 32 12.95 -15.65 2.06
C ILE A 32 12.81 -16.18 0.63
N GLU A 33 12.17 -17.33 0.48
CA GLU A 33 11.85 -17.89 -0.84
C GLU A 33 10.85 -17.01 -1.60
N LYS A 34 11.02 -16.93 -2.91
CA LYS A 34 10.06 -16.20 -3.75
C LYS A 34 8.71 -16.90 -3.70
N PRO A 35 7.63 -16.20 -3.29
CA PRO A 35 6.31 -16.81 -3.29
C PRO A 35 5.84 -17.10 -4.72
N THR A 36 5.09 -18.19 -4.88
CA THR A 36 4.53 -18.62 -6.18
C THR A 36 3.27 -17.84 -6.57
N VAL A 37 2.60 -17.23 -5.59
CA VAL A 37 1.45 -16.35 -5.77
C VAL A 37 1.65 -15.07 -4.94
N PRO A 38 1.10 -13.91 -5.35
CA PRO A 38 1.22 -12.68 -4.58
C PRO A 38 0.63 -12.82 -3.17
N ILE A 39 1.36 -12.34 -2.17
CA ILE A 39 0.87 -12.28 -0.79
C ILE A 39 0.19 -10.93 -0.58
N LEU A 40 -1.13 -10.95 -0.43
CA LEU A 40 -1.94 -9.74 -0.29
C LEU A 40 -2.42 -9.54 1.14
N PHE A 41 -2.45 -8.29 1.57
CA PHE A 41 -3.09 -7.86 2.81
C PHE A 41 -3.85 -6.54 2.60
N MET A 42 -4.65 -6.15 3.59
CA MET A 42 -5.48 -4.94 3.51
C MET A 42 -5.03 -3.91 4.53
N LYS A 43 -5.08 -2.65 4.12
CA LYS A 43 -5.05 -1.50 5.05
C LYS A 43 -6.43 -0.84 5.06
N PRO A 44 -6.92 -0.36 6.21
CA PRO A 44 -8.18 0.38 6.27
C PRO A 44 -8.01 1.73 5.56
N THR A 45 -9.07 2.24 4.92
CA THR A 45 -9.02 3.56 4.27
C THR A 45 -8.77 4.71 5.26
N SER A 46 -9.02 4.49 6.55
CA SER A 46 -8.66 5.42 7.62
C SER A 46 -7.14 5.53 7.87
N SER A 47 -6.31 4.71 7.23
CA SER A 47 -4.84 4.82 7.30
C SER A 47 -4.26 5.75 6.23
N TYR A 48 -5.06 6.43 5.43
CA TYR A 48 -4.51 7.43 4.51
C TYR A 48 -4.03 8.68 5.25
N ILE A 49 -2.84 9.18 4.88
CA ILE A 49 -2.35 10.50 5.29
C ILE A 49 -1.85 11.22 4.04
N GLU A 50 -2.36 12.42 3.82
CA GLU A 50 -1.96 13.25 2.68
C GLU A 50 -0.64 13.97 2.99
N GLU A 51 0.03 14.43 1.94
CA GLU A 51 1.25 15.23 2.10
C GLU A 51 1.01 16.46 3.00
N GLY A 52 1.97 16.74 3.90
CA GLY A 52 1.87 17.81 4.89
C GLY A 52 1.13 17.45 6.18
N GLN A 53 0.49 16.28 6.27
CA GLN A 53 -0.09 15.78 7.52
C GLN A 53 0.94 15.00 8.36
N ALA A 54 0.84 15.10 9.69
CA ALA A 54 1.77 14.45 10.61
C ALA A 54 1.49 12.95 10.77
N ILE A 55 2.56 12.14 10.74
CA ILE A 55 2.50 10.72 11.08
C ILE A 55 2.49 10.56 12.60
N LYS A 56 1.44 9.97 13.15
CA LYS A 56 1.33 9.68 14.59
C LYS A 56 1.86 8.28 14.89
N LEU A 57 3.01 8.20 15.56
CA LEU A 57 3.60 6.92 15.93
C LEU A 57 2.92 6.33 17.18
N PRO A 58 2.54 5.04 17.18
CA PRO A 58 1.98 4.39 18.34
C PRO A 58 3.06 4.18 19.42
N HIS A 59 2.70 4.46 20.68
CA HIS A 59 3.59 4.25 21.82
C HIS A 59 3.85 2.75 22.05
N GLY A 60 5.11 2.39 22.31
CA GLY A 60 5.50 1.01 22.64
C GLY A 60 5.73 0.09 21.43
N PHE A 61 5.75 0.62 20.21
CA PHE A 61 6.03 -0.13 18.99
C PHE A 61 7.31 0.37 18.31
N THR A 62 8.03 -0.54 17.65
CA THR A 62 9.06 -0.20 16.66
C THR A 62 8.37 0.03 15.33
N VAL A 63 8.63 1.18 14.71
CA VAL A 63 8.01 1.56 13.44
C VAL A 63 9.03 1.52 12.33
N ASN A 64 8.70 0.83 11.26
CA ASN A 64 9.45 0.78 10.01
C ASN A 64 8.67 1.48 8.89
N GLN A 65 9.41 1.95 7.90
CA GLN A 65 8.86 2.59 6.71
C GLN A 65 9.34 1.85 5.47
N GLU A 66 8.42 1.54 4.57
CA GLU A 66 8.71 0.91 3.28
C GLU A 66 8.20 1.83 2.17
N ILE A 67 9.08 2.22 1.25
CA ILE A 67 8.70 3.04 0.09
C ILE A 67 8.12 2.10 -0.97
N GLU A 68 6.89 2.36 -1.38
CA GLU A 68 6.17 1.55 -2.36
C GLU A 68 5.63 2.40 -3.52
N LEU A 69 5.38 1.73 -4.65
CA LEU A 69 4.61 2.30 -5.76
C LEU A 69 3.12 1.99 -5.53
N GLY A 70 2.33 3.02 -5.27
CA GLY A 70 0.88 2.89 -5.25
C GLY A 70 0.28 2.91 -6.67
N VAL A 71 -0.69 2.03 -6.91
CA VAL A 71 -1.45 1.98 -8.17
C VAL A 71 -2.90 2.36 -7.87
N VAL A 72 -3.36 3.45 -8.47
CA VAL A 72 -4.74 3.93 -8.29
C VAL A 72 -5.62 3.32 -9.38
N ILE A 73 -6.63 2.55 -8.98
CA ILE A 73 -7.59 1.94 -9.91
C ILE A 73 -8.67 2.96 -10.29
N GLY A 74 -8.74 3.30 -11.58
CA GLY A 74 -9.65 4.33 -12.08
C GLY A 74 -10.98 3.83 -12.62
N LYS A 75 -11.11 2.51 -12.84
CA LYS A 75 -12.33 1.88 -13.36
C LYS A 75 -12.76 0.73 -12.47
N ARG A 76 -14.07 0.58 -12.26
CA ARG A 76 -14.61 -0.61 -11.57
C ARG A 76 -14.25 -1.86 -12.36
N CYS A 77 -13.55 -2.79 -11.73
CA CYS A 77 -13.05 -4.00 -12.38
C CYS A 77 -13.41 -5.25 -11.57
N LYS A 78 -13.58 -6.38 -12.26
CA LYS A 78 -13.79 -7.72 -11.68
C LYS A 78 -13.28 -8.76 -12.68
N ALA A 79 -12.45 -9.70 -12.23
CA ALA A 79 -11.90 -10.78 -13.06
C ALA A 79 -11.34 -10.29 -14.41
N VAL A 80 -10.54 -9.22 -14.37
CA VAL A 80 -9.91 -8.65 -15.56
C VAL A 80 -8.73 -9.53 -15.99
N LYS A 81 -8.64 -9.81 -17.29
CA LYS A 81 -7.48 -10.50 -17.86
C LYS A 81 -6.23 -9.64 -17.69
N GLU A 82 -5.08 -10.27 -17.44
CA GLU A 82 -3.80 -9.58 -17.27
C GLU A 82 -3.48 -8.62 -18.42
N SER A 83 -3.74 -9.04 -19.67
CA SER A 83 -3.53 -8.22 -20.87
C SER A 83 -4.28 -6.89 -20.86
N ASN A 84 -5.37 -6.78 -20.09
CA ASN A 84 -6.24 -5.60 -20.04
C ASN A 84 -6.10 -4.86 -18.70
N ALA A 85 -5.20 -5.29 -17.81
CA ALA A 85 -5.08 -4.75 -16.45
C ALA A 85 -4.73 -3.25 -16.47
N MET A 86 -3.84 -2.84 -17.37
CA MET A 86 -3.38 -1.45 -17.48
C MET A 86 -4.49 -0.48 -17.87
N GLU A 87 -5.53 -0.94 -18.56
CA GLU A 87 -6.69 -0.11 -18.90
C GLU A 87 -7.53 0.28 -17.68
N MET A 88 -7.37 -0.43 -16.56
CA MET A 88 -8.06 -0.16 -15.30
C MET A 88 -7.29 0.83 -14.43
N VAL A 89 -6.01 1.06 -14.71
CA VAL A 89 -5.16 1.97 -13.95
C VAL A 89 -5.52 3.42 -14.28
N GLY A 90 -5.84 4.19 -13.24
CA GLY A 90 -6.14 5.62 -13.34
C GLY A 90 -4.93 6.50 -13.08
N GLY A 91 -3.92 6.00 -12.37
CA GLY A 91 -2.69 6.72 -12.09
C GLY A 91 -1.79 5.99 -11.08
N TYR A 92 -0.72 6.66 -10.70
CA TYR A 92 0.28 6.17 -9.76
C TYR A 92 0.64 7.26 -8.75
N CYS A 93 1.36 6.84 -7.72
CA CYS A 93 1.77 7.68 -6.62
C CYS A 93 2.89 7.02 -5.85
N ALA A 94 3.73 7.82 -5.20
CA ALA A 94 4.55 7.32 -4.11
C ALA A 94 3.64 6.89 -2.95
N ALA A 95 4.06 5.90 -2.18
CA ALA A 95 3.38 5.39 -1.01
C ALA A 95 4.41 5.05 0.08
N LEU A 96 4.06 5.28 1.34
CA LEU A 96 4.82 4.76 2.48
C LEU A 96 3.98 3.68 3.17
N ASP A 97 4.36 2.41 3.02
CA ASP A 97 3.84 1.36 3.88
C ASP A 97 4.56 1.44 5.22
N MET A 98 3.90 2.11 6.17
CA MET A 98 4.39 2.22 7.52
C MET A 98 3.85 1.06 8.36
N THR A 99 4.77 0.34 9.03
CA THR A 99 4.46 -0.87 9.78
C THR A 99 4.98 -0.75 11.21
N ALA A 100 4.08 -0.94 12.18
CA ALA A 100 4.42 -1.00 13.59
C ALA A 100 4.55 -2.46 14.05
N THR A 101 5.64 -2.79 14.73
CA THR A 101 5.89 -4.11 15.32
C THR A 101 6.07 -3.97 16.83
N CYS A 102 5.47 -4.86 17.62
CA CYS A 102 5.79 -4.98 19.04
C CYS A 102 6.37 -6.37 19.31
N GLN A 103 7.30 -6.49 20.24
CA GLN A 103 7.94 -7.77 20.58
C GLN A 103 7.00 -8.76 21.30
N MET A 104 5.75 -8.38 21.58
CA MET A 104 4.73 -9.29 22.05
C MET A 104 4.10 -10.00 20.84
N VAL A 105 4.28 -11.32 20.80
CA VAL A 105 3.72 -12.28 19.83
C VAL A 105 4.48 -12.34 18.48
N GLY A 106 4.98 -13.52 18.14
CA GLY A 106 5.57 -13.87 16.82
C GLY A 106 4.58 -13.85 15.66
N LEU A 107 3.59 -12.95 15.68
CA LEU A 107 2.70 -12.59 14.60
C LEU A 107 2.83 -11.09 14.38
N VAL A 108 3.29 -10.70 13.19
CA VAL A 108 3.37 -9.31 12.74
C VAL A 108 1.97 -8.72 12.76
N LEU A 109 1.66 -7.93 13.79
CA LEU A 109 0.42 -7.16 13.85
C LEU A 109 0.61 -5.92 12.98
N ILE A 110 0.25 -6.02 11.70
CA ILE A 110 0.28 -4.91 10.73
C ILE A 110 -0.78 -3.89 11.14
N SER A 111 -0.47 -3.02 12.09
CA SER A 111 -1.25 -1.81 12.30
C SER A 111 -0.76 -0.76 11.31
N ALA A 112 -1.66 -0.41 10.40
CA ALA A 112 -1.44 0.47 9.28
C ALA A 112 -1.12 1.89 9.78
N LEU A 113 0.16 2.20 9.83
CA LEU A 113 0.60 3.57 9.75
C LEU A 113 0.50 4.01 8.27
N PRO A 114 0.60 5.31 8.00
CA PRO A 114 -0.17 5.86 6.91
C PRO A 114 0.62 6.05 5.61
N LEU A 115 -0.11 5.88 4.50
CA LEU A 115 0.39 5.98 3.14
C LEU A 115 0.45 7.45 2.69
N LEU A 116 1.67 7.98 2.51
CA LEU A 116 1.92 9.29 1.92
C LEU A 116 1.81 9.21 0.39
N PHE A 117 0.96 10.02 -0.22
CA PHE A 117 0.82 10.12 -1.67
C PHE A 117 1.34 11.44 -2.21
N HIS A 118 2.29 11.39 -3.14
CA HIS A 118 2.65 12.54 -3.99
C HIS A 118 2.15 12.26 -5.41
N PHE A 119 1.32 13.16 -5.94
CA PHE A 119 0.80 13.11 -7.30
C PHE A 119 1.52 14.22 -8.09
N GLY A 120 2.39 13.82 -9.02
CA GLY A 120 2.93 14.70 -10.07
C GLY A 120 1.94 14.86 -11.20
#